data_AF-A0A852DSS7-F1
#
_entry.id   AF-A0A852DSS7-F1
#
_cell.length_a   1.000
_cell.length_b   1.000
_cell.length_c   1.000
_cell.angle_alpha   90.00
_cell.angle_beta   90.00
_cell.angle_gamma   90.00
#
_symmetry.space_group_name_H-M   'P 1'
#
loop_
_entity.id
_entity.type
_entity.pdbx_description
1 polymer ?
#
loop_
_entity_poly.entity_id
_entity_poly.type
_entity_poly.pdbx_seq_one_letter_code
_entity_poly.pdbx_strand_id
1 'polypeptide(L)' 'TTPATLERFTINYTITNLPYTSDLENPQSAKFNATQRVMNTLLDRLLKESSIGPTFQGCETTHFRYG' A
#
# COMPACT_ATOMS: atom_id res chain seq x y z
N THR A 1 32.72 0.70 -0.71
CA THR A 1 31.38 0.79 -0.10
C THR A 1 30.41 0.04 -0.99
N THR A 2 29.89 -1.09 -0.55
CA THR A 2 28.89 -1.87 -1.30
C THR A 2 27.62 -1.03 -1.45
N PRO A 3 27.00 -0.93 -2.64
CA PRO A 3 25.76 -0.20 -2.80
C PRO A 3 24.70 -0.81 -1.87
N ALA A 4 23.98 0.03 -1.13
CA ALA A 4 22.87 -0.44 -0.32
C ALA A 4 21.81 -1.08 -1.26
N THR A 5 21.56 -2.38 -1.10
CA THR A 5 20.53 -3.08 -1.84
C THR A 5 19.17 -2.76 -1.25
N LEU A 6 18.25 -2.29 -2.10
CA LEU A 6 16.85 -2.11 -1.73
C LEU A 6 16.19 -3.45 -1.46
N GLU A 7 15.63 -3.61 -0.28
CA GLU A 7 14.83 -4.77 0.08
C GLU A 7 13.34 -4.45 -0.03
N ARG A 8 12.57 -5.38 -0.61
CA ARG A 8 11.11 -5.27 -0.70
C ARG A 8 10.49 -6.22 0.31
N PHE A 9 9.52 -5.70 1.07
CA PHE A 9 8.70 -6.49 1.97
C PHE A 9 7.21 -6.25 1.68
N THR A 10 6.36 -7.14 2.15
CA THR A 10 4.90 -7.04 1.99
C THR A 10 4.25 -6.98 3.36
N ILE A 11 3.32 -6.05 3.53
CA ILE A 11 2.46 -5.96 4.71
C ILE A 11 1.02 -6.30 4.31
N ASN A 12 0.38 -7.12 5.13
CA ASN A 12 -1.04 -7.42 5.01
C ASN A 12 -1.76 -6.76 6.18
N TYR A 13 -2.74 -5.91 5.89
CA TYR A 13 -3.56 -5.24 6.88
C TYR A 13 -5.02 -5.24 6.42
N THR A 14 -5.95 -5.08 7.37
CA THR A 14 -7.39 -5.07 7.10
C THR A 14 -7.93 -3.65 7.24
N ILE A 15 -8.67 -3.20 6.23
CA ILE A 15 -9.37 -1.90 6.26
C ILE A 15 -10.79 -2.16 6.74
N THR A 16 -11.08 -1.84 8.00
CA THR A 16 -12.39 -2.15 8.62
C THR A 16 -13.50 -1.18 8.21
N ASN A 17 -13.15 0.01 7.72
CA ASN A 17 -14.09 1.06 7.33
C ASN A 17 -14.34 1.14 5.80
N LEU A 18 -13.93 0.12 5.04
CA LEU A 18 -14.14 0.05 3.59
C LEU A 18 -14.84 -1.27 3.22
N PRO A 19 -16.14 -1.23 2.87
CA PRO A 19 -16.85 -2.41 2.38
C PRO A 19 -16.23 -2.95 1.09
N TYR A 20 -15.97 -4.25 1.06
CA TYR A 20 -15.46 -4.92 -0.13
C TYR A 20 -16.55 -5.02 -1.21
N THR A 21 -16.18 -4.80 -2.47
CA THR A 21 -17.05 -4.91 -3.65
C THR A 21 -16.27 -5.50 -4.80
N SER A 22 -16.94 -6.11 -5.79
CA SER A 22 -16.29 -6.64 -7.01
C SER A 22 -15.43 -5.63 -7.75
N ASP A 23 -15.74 -4.33 -7.67
CA ASP A 23 -14.89 -3.28 -8.23
C ASP A 23 -13.48 -3.25 -7.58
N LEU A 24 -13.36 -3.57 -6.30
CA LEU A 24 -12.06 -3.64 -5.61
C LEU A 24 -11.28 -4.92 -5.98
N GLU A 25 -11.93 -5.91 -6.58
CA GLU A 25 -11.27 -7.07 -7.15
C GLU A 25 -10.68 -6.77 -8.54
N ASN A 26 -11.28 -5.84 -9.29
CA ASN A 26 -10.88 -5.49 -10.64
C ASN A 26 -9.87 -4.31 -10.66
N PRO A 27 -8.58 -4.54 -11.03
CA PRO A 27 -7.57 -3.49 -11.09
C PRO A 27 -7.86 -2.37 -12.09
N GLN A 28 -8.74 -2.61 -13.06
CA GLN A 28 -9.15 -1.62 -14.07
C GLN A 28 -10.33 -0.76 -13.61
N SER A 29 -10.94 -1.06 -12.46
CA SER A 29 -12.06 -0.27 -11.98
C SER A 29 -11.61 1.10 -11.46
N ALA A 30 -12.47 2.11 -11.63
CA ALA A 30 -12.23 3.43 -11.07
C ALA A 30 -12.12 3.38 -9.53
N LYS A 31 -12.90 2.50 -8.87
CA LYS A 31 -12.90 2.34 -7.42
C LYS A 31 -11.59 1.73 -6.92
N PHE A 32 -11.04 0.73 -7.61
CA PHE A 32 -9.73 0.16 -7.30
C PHE A 32 -8.67 1.26 -7.37
N ASN A 33 -8.58 1.97 -8.50
CA ASN A 33 -7.56 3.00 -8.72
C ASN A 33 -7.65 4.12 -7.67
N ALA A 34 -8.87 4.61 -7.39
CA ALA A 34 -9.09 5.63 -6.36
C ALA A 34 -8.65 5.13 -4.97
N THR A 35 -9.05 3.92 -4.59
CA THR A 35 -8.70 3.32 -3.29
C THR A 35 -7.20 3.10 -3.17
N GLN A 36 -6.56 2.55 -4.21
CA GLN A 36 -5.11 2.32 -4.28
C GLN A 36 -4.33 3.62 -4.06
N ARG A 37 -4.71 4.71 -4.73
CA ARG A 37 -4.06 6.03 -4.56
C ARG A 37 -4.17 6.56 -3.13
N VAL A 38 -5.35 6.45 -2.52
CA VAL A 38 -5.57 6.87 -1.13
C VAL A 38 -4.70 6.04 -0.19
N MET A 39 -4.71 4.71 -0.35
CA MET A 39 -3.93 3.81 0.50
C MET A 39 -2.43 4.03 0.35
N ASN A 40 -1.93 4.21 -0.87
CA ASN A 40 -0.52 4.51 -1.10
C ASN A 40 -0.10 5.81 -0.40
N THR A 41 -0.93 6.84 -0.46
CA THR A 41 -0.65 8.13 0.21
C THR A 41 -0.60 7.99 1.73
N LEU A 42 -1.56 7.27 2.31
CA LEU A 42 -1.65 7.07 3.76
C LEU A 42 -0.49 6.20 4.28
N LEU A 43 -0.19 5.10 3.60
CA LEU A 43 0.90 4.20 3.98
C LEU A 43 2.26 4.86 3.81
N ASP A 44 2.48 5.58 2.71
CA ASP A 44 3.75 6.28 2.48
C ASP A 44 4.03 7.28 3.60
N ARG A 45 3.03 8.08 4.00
CA ARG A 45 3.14 8.98 5.15
C ARG A 45 3.43 8.23 6.44
N LEU A 46 2.66 7.19 6.75
CA LEU A 46 2.79 6.43 7.98
C LEU A 46 4.18 5.77 8.09
N LEU A 47 4.68 5.20 7.00
CA LEU A 47 5.98 4.53 6.98
C LEU A 47 7.14 5.53 7.04
N LYS A 48 7.01 6.71 6.45
CA LYS A 48 7.97 7.82 6.62
C LYS A 48 8.07 8.32 8.05
N GLU A 49 6.98 8.28 8.81
CA GLU A 49 6.93 8.67 10.22
C GLU A 49 7.35 7.52 11.17
N SER A 50 7.62 6.32 10.66
CA SER A 50 7.99 5.13 11.44
C SER A 50 9.51 5.00 11.65
N SER A 51 9.93 3.98 12.40
CA SER A 51 11.35 3.66 12.63
C SER A 51 12.13 3.35 11.34
N ILE A 52 11.46 2.94 10.26
CA ILE A 52 12.11 2.68 8.96
C ILE A 52 12.15 3.91 8.03
N GLY A 53 11.49 5.01 8.43
CA GLY A 53 11.35 6.23 7.64
C GLY A 53 12.65 6.75 7.02
N PRO A 54 13.79 6.81 7.75
CA PRO A 54 15.06 7.29 7.19
C PRO A 54 15.59 6.51 5.99
N THR A 55 15.19 5.25 5.82
CA THR A 55 15.65 4.36 4.73
C THR A 55 14.53 3.94 3.79
N PHE A 56 13.28 4.32 4.09
CA PHE A 56 12.11 3.94 3.32
C PHE A 56 12.00 4.78 2.02
N GLN A 57 11.85 4.11 0.88
CA GLN A 57 11.73 4.78 -0.42
C GLN A 57 10.30 4.96 -0.92
N GLY A 58 9.38 4.12 -0.46
CA GLY A 58 7.98 4.16 -0.90
C GLY A 58 7.31 2.79 -0.85
N CYS A 59 6.01 2.79 -1.10
CA CYS A 59 5.19 1.59 -1.15
C CYS A 59 4.12 1.69 -2.25
N GLU A 60 3.61 0.54 -2.64
CA GLU A 60 2.48 0.42 -3.55
C GLU A 60 1.54 -0.68 -3.06
N THR A 61 0.25 -0.38 -3.07
CA THR A 61 -0.81 -1.35 -2.80
C THR A 61 -0.98 -2.24 -4.03
N THR A 62 -0.80 -3.55 -3.88
CA THR A 62 -0.80 -4.50 -4.99
C THR A 62 -2.16 -5.14 -5.27
N HIS A 63 -2.98 -5.35 -4.24
CA HIS A 63 -4.28 -6.02 -4.38
C HIS A 63 -5.20 -5.72 -3.19
N PHE A 64 -6.51 -5.74 -3.43
CA PHE A 64 -7.54 -5.77 -2.37
C PHE A 64 -8.26 -7.12 -2.40
N ARG A 65 -8.25 -7.81 -1.27
CA ARG A 65 -8.96 -9.09 -1.09
C ARG A 65 -10.07 -8.95 -0.06
N TYR A 66 -11.05 -9.83 -0.16
CA TYR A 66 -12.03 -10.03 0.90
C TYR A 66 -11.31 -10.50 2.18
N GLY A 67 -11.72 -9.94 3.31
CA GLY A 67 -11.13 -10.16 4.64
C GLY A 67 -11.94 -11.08 5.52
#